data_AF-B2VTJ4-F1
#
_entry.id   AF-B2VTJ4-F1
#
_cell.length_a   1.000
_cell.length_b   1.000
_cell.length_c   1.000
_cell.angle_alpha   90.00
_cell.angle_beta   90.00
_cell.angle_gamma   90.00
#
_symmetry.space_group_name_H-M   'P 1'
#
loop_
_entity.id
_entity.type
_entity.pdbx_description
1 polymer ?
#
loop_
_entity_poly.entity_id
_entity_poly.type
_entity_poly.pdbx_seq_one_letter_code
_entity_poly.pdbx_strand_id
1 'polypeptide(L)'
;MPDPNLQISLLKPEEAEQYMCLRHEVFRPTVNKILYARGEPSQKTLDAVTEDIREGIVNRGILYLKCIDTSTGEMIAGARWRYVKPTEEGAKERTWEEVDAGLTVPEPYAESDPEMFKALFALFNANKREILGRQPYYVLDTLVTLERHMRRGAGSMLKPVPWEHRCMRVTALNQSKK
;
A
#
# COMPACT_ATOMS: atom_id res chain seq x y z
N MET A 1 11.21 -21.45 6.08
CA MET A 1 11.86 -20.89 4.88
C MET A 1 10.77 -20.55 3.87
N PRO A 2 10.84 -19.43 3.14
CA PRO A 2 9.92 -19.16 2.05
C PRO A 2 10.02 -20.23 0.97
N ASP A 3 8.92 -20.50 0.30
CA ASP A 3 8.87 -21.40 -0.86
C ASP A 3 9.82 -20.89 -1.97
N PRO A 4 10.68 -21.76 -2.54
CA PRO A 4 11.69 -21.37 -3.53
C PRO A 4 11.09 -20.85 -4.85
N ASN A 5 9.82 -21.13 -5.14
CA ASN A 5 9.14 -20.64 -6.33
C ASN A 5 8.58 -19.21 -6.15
N LEU A 6 8.86 -18.55 -5.02
CA LEU A 6 8.37 -17.21 -4.76
C LEU A 6 9.40 -16.14 -5.13
N GLN A 7 8.99 -15.18 -5.95
CA GLN A 7 9.83 -14.06 -6.33
C GLN A 7 9.16 -12.73 -5.98
N ILE A 8 9.94 -11.78 -5.46
CA ILE A 8 9.49 -10.41 -5.21
C ILE A 8 10.07 -9.45 -6.22
N SER A 9 9.27 -8.48 -6.61
CA SER A 9 9.69 -7.32 -7.40
C SER A 9 8.83 -6.11 -7.05
N LEU A 10 9.25 -4.94 -7.55
CA LEU A 10 8.39 -3.76 -7.58
C LEU A 10 7.18 -4.05 -8.48
N LEU A 11 6.01 -3.56 -8.07
CA LEU A 11 4.82 -3.55 -8.92
C LEU A 11 5.02 -2.50 -10.02
N LYS A 12 4.81 -2.89 -11.27
CA LYS A 12 4.87 -1.94 -12.39
C LYS A 12 3.52 -1.22 -12.58
N PRO A 13 3.49 -0.02 -13.18
CA PRO A 13 2.24 0.71 -13.43
C PRO A 13 1.21 -0.12 -14.22
N GLU A 14 1.63 -0.89 -15.22
CA GLU A 14 0.79 -1.77 -16.03
C GLU A 14 0.20 -2.96 -15.26
N GLU A 15 0.68 -3.23 -14.04
CA GLU A 15 0.22 -4.33 -13.18
C GLU A 15 -0.72 -3.85 -12.07
N ALA A 16 -1.07 -2.56 -12.06
CA ALA A 16 -1.91 -1.94 -11.05
C ALA A 16 -3.29 -2.64 -10.90
N GLU A 17 -3.90 -3.04 -12.02
CA GLU A 17 -5.19 -3.74 -12.03
C GLU A 17 -5.09 -5.10 -11.34
N GLN A 18 -4.03 -5.88 -11.62
CA GLN A 18 -3.84 -7.19 -10.99
C GLN A 18 -3.70 -7.06 -9.46
N TYR A 19 -2.96 -6.05 -9.01
CA TYR A 19 -2.84 -5.74 -7.59
C TYR A 19 -4.16 -5.26 -6.98
N MET A 20 -4.93 -4.45 -7.70
CA MET A 20 -6.25 -4.00 -7.29
C MET A 20 -7.21 -5.19 -7.10
N CYS A 21 -7.25 -6.11 -8.07
CA CYS A 21 -8.07 -7.33 -8.01
C CYS A 21 -7.66 -8.22 -6.83
N LEU A 22 -6.36 -8.49 -6.68
CA LEU A 22 -5.80 -9.25 -5.57
C LEU A 22 -6.21 -8.65 -4.21
N ARG A 23 -6.05 -7.33 -4.05
CA ARG A 23 -6.42 -6.62 -2.83
C ARG A 23 -7.91 -6.73 -2.55
N HIS A 24 -8.75 -6.55 -3.56
CA HIS A 24 -10.20 -6.61 -3.39
C HIS A 24 -10.68 -8.02 -3.06
N GLU A 25 -10.14 -9.06 -3.69
CA GLU A 25 -10.42 -10.45 -3.36
C GLU A 25 -10.10 -10.74 -1.89
N VAL A 26 -8.88 -10.43 -1.46
CA VAL A 26 -8.40 -10.72 -0.10
C VAL A 26 -9.15 -9.93 0.97
N PHE A 27 -9.49 -8.66 0.70
CA PHE A 27 -10.19 -7.81 1.68
C PHE A 27 -11.72 -7.89 1.59
N ARG A 28 -12.29 -8.60 0.62
CA ARG A 28 -13.74 -8.77 0.44
C ARG A 28 -14.48 -9.15 1.72
N PRO A 29 -14.00 -10.10 2.55
CA PRO A 29 -14.70 -10.46 3.79
C PRO A 29 -14.32 -9.59 5.01
N THR A 30 -13.44 -8.60 4.87
CA THR A 30 -12.90 -7.80 5.98
C THR A 30 -13.15 -6.30 5.79
N VAL A 31 -12.10 -5.48 5.62
CA VAL A 31 -12.18 -4.01 5.58
C VAL A 31 -13.07 -3.51 4.45
N ASN A 32 -13.22 -4.27 3.35
CA ASN A 32 -14.13 -3.89 2.26
C ASN A 32 -15.60 -3.86 2.70
N LYS A 33 -16.01 -4.61 3.73
CA LYS A 33 -17.36 -4.51 4.30
C LYS A 33 -17.62 -3.15 4.96
N ILE A 34 -16.55 -2.47 5.40
CA ILE A 34 -16.62 -1.13 5.96
C ILE A 34 -16.55 -0.10 4.82
N LEU A 35 -15.61 -0.27 3.88
CA LEU A 35 -15.44 0.70 2.78
C LEU A 35 -16.61 0.71 1.79
N TYR A 36 -17.25 -0.44 1.56
CA TYR A 36 -18.36 -0.64 0.62
C TYR A 36 -19.59 -1.18 1.35
N ALA A 37 -20.04 -0.46 2.38
CA ALA A 37 -21.14 -0.88 3.26
C ALA A 37 -22.46 -1.13 2.51
N ARG A 38 -22.65 -0.53 1.32
CA ARG A 38 -23.89 -0.60 0.53
C ARG A 38 -23.86 -1.65 -0.59
N GLY A 39 -22.78 -2.42 -0.74
CA GLY A 39 -22.69 -3.47 -1.75
C GLY A 39 -21.27 -3.72 -2.24
N GLU A 40 -21.13 -4.58 -3.25
CA GLU A 40 -19.83 -4.75 -3.93
C GLU A 40 -19.46 -3.47 -4.71
N PRO A 41 -18.17 -3.11 -4.78
CA PRO A 41 -17.73 -1.93 -5.53
C PRO A 41 -18.06 -2.07 -7.02
N SER A 42 -18.57 -0.99 -7.61
CA SER A 42 -18.79 -0.90 -9.05
C SER A 42 -17.48 -0.88 -9.84
N GLN A 43 -17.54 -1.20 -11.13
CA GLN A 43 -16.37 -1.10 -12.02
C GLN A 43 -15.75 0.31 -12.00
N LYS A 44 -16.57 1.35 -11.93
CA LYS A 44 -16.09 2.74 -11.81
C LYS A 44 -15.22 2.94 -10.57
N THR A 45 -15.61 2.36 -9.43
CA THR A 45 -14.81 2.40 -8.20
C THR A 45 -13.51 1.60 -8.35
N LEU A 46 -13.56 0.41 -8.98
CA LEU A 46 -12.38 -0.41 -9.24
C LEU A 46 -11.38 0.30 -10.19
N ASP A 47 -11.86 0.96 -11.23
CA ASP A 47 -11.06 1.73 -12.17
C ASP A 47 -10.39 2.92 -11.46
N ALA A 48 -11.14 3.65 -10.63
CA ALA A 48 -10.60 4.76 -9.86
C ALA A 48 -9.50 4.30 -8.87
N VAL A 49 -9.68 3.15 -8.22
CA VAL A 49 -8.65 2.57 -7.33
C VAL A 49 -7.43 2.12 -8.13
N THR A 50 -7.62 1.52 -9.31
CA THR A 50 -6.53 1.11 -10.21
C THR A 50 -5.68 2.31 -10.63
N GLU A 51 -6.32 3.42 -11.01
CA GLU A 51 -5.61 4.64 -11.38
C GLU A 51 -4.95 5.32 -10.17
N ASP A 52 -5.55 5.30 -8.98
CA ASP A 52 -4.86 5.77 -7.75
C ASP A 52 -3.59 4.96 -7.48
N ILE A 53 -3.60 3.64 -7.69
CA ILE A 53 -2.41 2.79 -7.56
C ILE A 53 -1.36 3.20 -8.60
N ARG A 54 -1.75 3.35 -9.88
CA ARG A 54 -0.85 3.76 -10.97
C ARG A 54 -0.18 5.11 -10.68
N GLU A 55 -0.98 6.11 -10.32
CA GLU A 55 -0.52 7.43 -9.89
C GLU A 55 0.39 7.37 -8.65
N GLY A 56 0.07 6.46 -7.73
CA GLY A 56 0.89 6.14 -6.57
C GLY A 56 2.30 5.71 -6.94
N ILE A 57 2.42 4.82 -7.93
CA ILE A 57 3.68 4.28 -8.42
C ILE A 57 4.48 5.35 -9.18
N VAL A 58 3.83 6.06 -10.11
CA VAL A 58 4.51 6.95 -11.06
C VAL A 58 4.86 8.30 -10.40
N ASN A 59 3.91 8.90 -9.70
CA ASN A 59 3.99 10.32 -9.34
C ASN A 59 4.15 10.57 -7.83
N ARG A 60 3.73 9.64 -6.96
CA ARG A 60 3.73 9.86 -5.50
C ARG A 60 4.82 9.11 -4.74
N GLY A 61 5.69 8.39 -5.44
CA GLY A 61 6.80 7.65 -4.83
C GLY A 61 6.35 6.57 -3.84
N ILE A 62 5.13 6.04 -3.99
CA ILE A 62 4.60 4.97 -3.14
C ILE A 62 5.26 3.66 -3.55
N LEU A 63 5.80 2.94 -2.57
CA LEU A 63 6.48 1.67 -2.81
C LEU A 63 5.45 0.54 -2.82
N TYR A 64 5.14 0.04 -4.01
CA TYR A 64 4.34 -1.17 -4.18
C TYR A 64 5.25 -2.37 -4.47
N LEU A 65 5.10 -3.41 -3.66
CA LEU A 65 5.79 -4.70 -3.84
C LEU A 65 4.78 -5.75 -4.23
N LYS A 66 5.19 -6.67 -5.10
CA LYS A 66 4.43 -7.86 -5.45
C LYS A 66 5.26 -9.11 -5.21
N CYS A 67 4.58 -10.21 -4.92
CA CYS A 67 5.15 -11.55 -4.93
C CYS A 67 4.44 -12.38 -6.00
N ILE A 68 5.22 -12.99 -6.88
CA ILE A 68 4.74 -13.91 -7.90
C ILE A 68 5.14 -15.33 -7.55
N ASP A 69 4.29 -16.28 -7.88
CA ASP A 69 4.64 -17.71 -7.95
C ASP A 69 5.22 -18.00 -9.35
N THR A 70 6.51 -18.31 -9.44
CA THR A 70 7.19 -18.52 -10.72
C THR A 70 6.74 -19.80 -11.43
N SER A 71 6.09 -20.73 -10.73
CA SER A 71 5.55 -21.95 -11.34
C SER A 71 4.26 -21.70 -12.14
N THR A 72 3.49 -20.68 -11.76
CA THR A 72 2.21 -20.34 -12.41
C THR A 72 2.23 -18.98 -13.11
N GLY A 73 3.16 -18.10 -12.75
CA GLY A 73 3.19 -16.70 -13.17
C GLY A 73 2.21 -15.80 -12.42
N GLU A 74 1.46 -16.33 -11.45
CA GLU A 74 0.39 -15.62 -10.76
C GLU A 74 0.95 -14.63 -9.71
N MET A 75 0.34 -13.44 -9.61
CA MET A 75 0.58 -12.52 -8.49
C MET A 75 -0.20 -13.00 -7.27
N ILE A 76 0.52 -13.53 -6.28
CA ILE A 76 -0.11 -14.20 -5.13
C ILE A 76 -0.17 -13.34 -3.87
N ALA A 77 0.63 -12.28 -3.81
CA ALA A 77 0.68 -11.36 -2.67
C ALA A 77 1.19 -9.99 -3.11
N GLY A 78 0.87 -8.97 -2.33
CA GLY A 78 1.41 -7.63 -2.54
C GLY A 78 1.33 -6.74 -1.31
N ALA A 79 2.12 -5.67 -1.32
CA ALA A 79 2.23 -4.73 -0.23
C ALA A 79 2.34 -3.29 -0.72
N ARG A 80 1.71 -2.35 -0.01
CA ARG A 80 1.84 -0.91 -0.21
C ARG A 80 2.55 -0.29 0.98
N TRP A 81 3.69 0.33 0.70
CA TRP A 81 4.50 1.03 1.67
C TRP A 81 4.59 2.51 1.33
N ARG A 82 4.55 3.36 2.36
CA ARG A 82 4.92 4.78 2.24
C ARG A 82 5.95 5.13 3.30
N TYR A 83 6.84 6.04 2.95
CA TYR A 83 7.67 6.74 3.93
C TYR A 83 7.15 8.15 4.10
N VAL A 84 6.53 8.42 5.25
CA VAL A 84 6.06 9.75 5.61
C VAL A 84 7.21 10.47 6.30
N LYS A 85 7.80 11.43 5.61
CA LYS A 85 9.04 12.12 6.00
C LYS A 85 8.91 13.64 5.82
N PRO A 86 9.82 14.44 6.39
CA PRO A 86 9.90 15.88 6.14
C PRO A 86 10.12 16.15 4.66
N THR A 87 9.59 17.28 4.18
CA THR A 87 9.83 17.75 2.81
C THR A 87 11.20 18.40 2.67
N GLU A 88 11.68 19.06 3.72
CA GLU A 88 13.02 19.65 3.78
C GLU A 88 14.09 18.55 3.89
N GLU A 89 15.10 18.62 3.02
CA GLU A 89 16.21 17.67 3.01
C GLU A 89 17.08 17.83 4.27
N GLY A 90 17.37 16.73 4.95
CA GLY A 90 18.17 16.72 6.18
C GLY A 90 17.37 17.02 7.46
N ALA A 91 16.12 17.44 7.36
CA ALA A 91 15.25 17.61 8.52
C ALA A 91 14.96 16.25 9.20
N LYS A 92 15.01 16.23 10.54
CA LYS A 92 14.74 15.02 11.34
C LYS A 92 13.27 14.83 11.68
N GLU A 93 12.50 15.91 11.69
CA GLU A 93 11.09 15.92 12.06
C GLU A 93 10.27 16.71 11.04
N ARG A 94 9.02 16.30 10.86
CA ARG A 94 8.06 17.02 10.02
C ARG A 94 7.62 18.30 10.73
N THR A 95 7.16 19.31 10.01
CA THR A 95 6.46 20.45 10.63
C THR A 95 5.01 20.07 10.97
N TRP A 96 4.32 20.88 11.79
CA TRP A 96 2.90 20.61 12.06
C TRP A 96 2.04 20.87 10.82
N GLU A 97 2.42 21.82 9.98
CA GLU A 97 1.78 22.09 8.70
C GLU A 97 1.87 20.88 7.76
N GLU A 98 3.03 20.22 7.70
CA GLU A 98 3.22 18.98 6.93
C GLU A 98 2.41 17.81 7.51
N VAL A 99 2.35 17.71 8.85
CA VAL A 99 1.50 16.70 9.51
C VAL A 99 0.04 16.95 9.11
N ASP A 100 -0.47 18.16 9.31
CA ASP A 100 -1.86 18.53 9.03
C ASP A 100 -2.24 18.38 7.55
N ALA A 101 -1.34 18.72 6.63
CA ALA A 101 -1.54 18.50 5.19
C ALA A 101 -1.70 17.01 4.84
N GLY A 102 -1.12 16.10 5.62
CA GLY A 102 -1.25 14.65 5.45
C GLY A 102 -2.47 14.03 6.12
N LEU A 103 -3.19 14.77 6.99
CA LEU A 103 -4.34 14.30 7.76
C LEU A 103 -5.67 14.63 7.05
N THR A 104 -5.79 14.21 5.79
CA THR A 104 -7.00 14.41 5.00
C THR A 104 -8.02 13.29 5.19
N VAL A 105 -9.30 13.60 5.03
CA VAL A 105 -10.38 12.61 4.95
C VAL A 105 -10.74 12.45 3.48
N PRO A 106 -10.56 11.27 2.88
CA PRO A 106 -10.93 11.04 1.48
C PRO A 106 -12.43 11.20 1.26
N GLU A 107 -12.82 11.49 0.02
CA GLU A 107 -14.22 11.39 -0.38
C GLU A 107 -14.69 9.93 -0.34
N PRO A 108 -15.87 9.64 0.24
CA PRO A 108 -16.43 8.29 0.25
C PRO A 108 -16.70 7.77 -1.17
N TYR A 109 -16.62 6.45 -1.35
CA TYR A 109 -17.08 5.81 -2.58
C TYR A 109 -18.61 5.85 -2.68
N ALA A 110 -19.15 5.62 -3.88
CA ALA A 110 -20.59 5.57 -4.09
C ALA A 110 -21.26 4.46 -3.23
N GLU A 111 -20.53 3.39 -3.00
CA GLU A 111 -20.93 2.22 -2.23
C GLU A 111 -20.64 2.35 -0.71
N SER A 112 -19.99 3.44 -0.29
CA SER A 112 -19.73 3.70 1.13
C SER A 112 -20.97 4.21 1.85
N ASP A 113 -21.01 4.01 3.18
CA ASP A 113 -21.80 4.87 4.05
C ASP A 113 -20.98 6.14 4.39
N PRO A 114 -21.42 7.35 3.98
CA PRO A 114 -20.61 8.55 4.12
C PRO A 114 -20.27 8.93 5.56
N GLU A 115 -21.19 8.73 6.50
CA GLU A 115 -20.98 9.10 7.91
C GLU A 115 -19.98 8.16 8.55
N MET A 116 -20.18 6.86 8.39
CA MET A 116 -19.25 5.85 8.89
C MET A 116 -17.86 6.01 8.27
N PHE A 117 -17.78 6.25 6.96
CA PHE A 117 -16.52 6.43 6.24
C PHE A 117 -15.74 7.62 6.81
N LYS A 118 -16.39 8.80 6.91
CA LYS A 118 -15.75 10.01 7.44
C LYS A 118 -15.32 9.85 8.90
N ALA A 119 -16.16 9.21 9.73
CA ALA A 119 -15.84 8.94 11.13
C ALA A 119 -14.60 8.04 11.27
N LEU A 120 -14.48 6.99 10.45
CA LEU A 120 -13.33 6.09 10.46
C LEU A 120 -12.01 6.81 10.12
N PHE A 121 -12.02 7.63 9.06
CA PHE A 121 -10.81 8.36 8.67
C PHE A 121 -10.46 9.48 9.65
N ALA A 122 -11.46 10.14 10.26
CA ALA A 122 -11.24 11.10 11.33
C ALA A 122 -10.58 10.43 12.55
N LEU A 123 -11.04 9.24 12.95
CA LEU A 123 -10.44 8.43 14.00
C LEU A 123 -8.96 8.11 13.69
N PHE A 124 -8.67 7.65 12.47
CA PHE A 124 -7.29 7.38 12.07
C PHE A 124 -6.42 8.64 12.10
N ASN A 125 -6.95 9.79 11.69
CA ASN A 125 -6.19 11.03 11.66
C ASN A 125 -5.90 11.56 13.07
N ALA A 126 -6.86 11.50 13.98
CA ALA A 126 -6.66 11.84 15.39
C ALA A 126 -5.55 10.98 16.02
N ASN A 127 -5.63 9.66 15.84
CA ASN A 127 -4.61 8.73 16.36
C ASN A 127 -3.23 8.95 15.74
N LYS A 128 -3.14 9.18 14.42
CA LYS A 128 -1.86 9.50 13.76
C LYS A 128 -1.25 10.78 14.34
N ARG A 129 -2.06 11.82 14.55
CA ARG A 129 -1.59 13.09 15.10
C ARG A 129 -1.06 12.93 16.53
N GLU A 130 -1.80 12.22 17.37
CA GLU A 130 -1.46 12.00 18.78
C GLU A 130 -0.24 11.08 18.95
N ILE A 131 -0.23 9.93 18.27
CA ILE A 131 0.75 8.87 18.51
C ILE A 131 2.04 9.09 17.71
N LEU A 132 1.94 9.46 16.44
CA LEU A 132 3.11 9.61 15.55
C LEU A 132 3.68 11.03 15.60
N GLY A 133 2.83 12.02 15.93
CA GLY A 133 3.20 13.43 16.01
C GLY A 133 3.96 13.89 14.76
N ARG A 134 5.12 14.51 15.00
CA ARG A 134 6.01 15.04 13.96
C ARG A 134 7.08 14.04 13.49
N GLN A 135 7.18 12.86 14.10
CA GLN A 135 8.23 11.90 13.77
C GLN A 135 8.06 11.37 12.34
N PRO A 136 9.13 11.17 11.56
CA PRO A 136 9.06 10.42 10.31
C PRO A 136 8.75 8.95 10.57
N TYR A 137 7.99 8.31 9.68
CA TYR A 137 7.63 6.90 9.85
C TYR A 137 7.40 6.18 8.52
N TYR A 138 7.67 4.88 8.53
CA TYR A 138 7.19 3.97 7.49
C TYR A 138 5.82 3.45 7.85
N VAL A 139 4.93 3.38 6.87
CA VAL A 139 3.59 2.79 7.04
C VAL A 139 3.38 1.71 6.00
N LEU A 140 2.92 0.56 6.48
CA LEU A 140 2.38 -0.52 5.67
C LEU A 140 0.86 -0.33 5.57
N ASP A 141 0.42 0.31 4.49
CA ASP A 141 -1.01 0.59 4.30
C ASP A 141 -1.79 -0.70 4.01
N THR A 142 -1.19 -1.61 3.23
CA THR A 142 -1.83 -2.86 2.81
C THR A 142 -0.79 -3.98 2.71
N LEU A 143 -1.15 -5.15 3.20
CA LEU A 143 -0.41 -6.40 2.98
C LEU A 143 -1.44 -7.49 2.71
N VAL A 144 -1.41 -8.05 1.51
CA VAL A 144 -2.37 -9.05 1.06
C VAL A 144 -1.66 -10.28 0.55
N THR A 145 -2.26 -11.44 0.77
CA THR A 145 -1.83 -12.73 0.23
C THR A 145 -3.10 -13.53 -0.04
N LEU A 146 -3.22 -14.10 -1.24
CA LEU A 146 -4.33 -14.97 -1.59
C LEU A 146 -4.46 -16.11 -0.59
N GLU A 147 -5.68 -16.42 -0.17
CA GLU A 147 -5.95 -17.46 0.83
C GLU A 147 -5.36 -18.81 0.41
N ARG A 148 -5.56 -19.19 -0.85
CA ARG A 148 -5.01 -20.42 -1.45
C ARG A 148 -3.48 -20.48 -1.53
N HIS A 149 -2.78 -19.35 -1.30
CA HIS A 149 -1.32 -19.26 -1.29
C HIS A 149 -0.75 -18.89 0.10
N MET A 150 -1.58 -18.87 1.14
CA MET A 150 -1.12 -18.62 2.51
C MET A 150 -0.14 -19.71 2.98
N ARG A 151 0.61 -19.40 4.06
CA ARG A 151 1.59 -20.30 4.70
C ARG A 151 2.81 -20.69 3.85
N ARG A 152 2.96 -20.15 2.64
CA ARG A 152 4.15 -20.32 1.77
C ARG A 152 5.27 -19.29 2.01
N GLY A 153 5.01 -18.29 2.86
CA GLY A 153 5.99 -17.26 3.23
C GLY A 153 5.93 -15.97 2.42
N ALA A 154 5.06 -15.87 1.41
CA ALA A 154 4.92 -14.69 0.54
C ALA A 154 4.75 -13.37 1.31
N GLY A 155 3.81 -13.33 2.26
CA GLY A 155 3.57 -12.12 3.08
C GLY A 155 4.77 -11.71 3.95
N SER A 156 5.56 -12.68 4.44
CA SER A 156 6.77 -12.38 5.22
C SER A 156 7.89 -11.83 4.36
N MET A 157 7.99 -12.25 3.10
CA MET A 157 8.98 -11.74 2.17
C MET A 157 8.70 -10.27 1.78
N LEU A 158 7.43 -9.83 1.84
CA LEU A 158 6.98 -8.46 1.53
C LEU A 158 7.11 -7.48 2.70
N LYS A 159 7.45 -7.97 3.90
CA LYS A 159 7.82 -7.11 5.03
C LYS A 159 9.31 -6.75 4.87
N PRO A 160 9.69 -5.46 4.90
CA PRO A 160 11.08 -5.08 4.85
C PRO A 160 11.80 -5.69 6.06
N VAL A 161 12.84 -6.47 5.77
CA VAL A 161 13.89 -6.86 6.72
C VAL A 161 14.67 -5.57 7.04
N PRO A 162 15.20 -5.35 8.26
CA PRO A 162 15.76 -4.07 8.71
C PRO A 162 16.59 -3.38 7.62
N TRP A 163 16.21 -2.13 7.36
CA TRP A 163 16.53 -1.31 6.18
C TRP A 163 18.04 -1.09 5.92
N GLU A 164 18.92 -1.43 6.85
CA GLU A 164 20.37 -1.17 6.73
C GLU A 164 21.08 -1.99 5.64
N HIS A 165 20.52 -3.10 5.13
CA HIS A 165 21.32 -4.04 4.30
C HIS A 165 20.83 -4.30 2.87
N ARG A 166 19.65 -3.85 2.44
CA ARG A 166 19.11 -4.29 1.12
C ARG A 166 18.66 -3.21 0.15
N CYS A 167 18.34 -2.00 0.59
CA CYS A 167 17.87 -0.98 -0.33
C CYS A 167 18.96 -0.39 -1.23
N MET A 168 20.24 -0.52 -0.89
CA MET A 168 21.33 -0.15 -1.79
C MET A 168 21.33 -0.92 -3.12
N ARG A 169 20.71 -2.11 -3.22
CA ARG A 169 20.67 -2.86 -4.49
C ARG A 169 19.55 -2.43 -5.44
N VAL A 170 18.42 -1.95 -4.93
CA VAL A 170 17.31 -1.51 -5.79
C VAL A 170 17.60 -0.12 -6.37
N THR A 171 18.24 0.77 -5.61
CA THR A 171 18.73 2.05 -6.13
C THR A 171 19.90 1.89 -7.10
N ALA A 172 20.81 0.92 -6.87
CA ALA A 172 21.93 0.65 -7.78
C ALA A 172 21.49 0.14 -9.17
N LEU A 173 20.38 -0.61 -9.24
CA LEU A 173 19.84 -1.09 -10.53
C LEU A 173 19.25 0.03 -11.39
N ASN A 174 18.77 1.12 -10.79
CA ASN A 174 18.24 2.28 -11.52
C ASN A 174 19.29 3.36 -11.84
N GLN A 175 20.44 3.37 -11.15
CA GLN A 175 21.55 4.29 -11.47
C GLN A 175 22.54 3.73 -12.50
N SER A 176 22.50 2.43 -12.78
CA SER A 176 23.33 1.77 -13.82
C SER A 176 22.80 1.94 -15.26
N LYS A 177 21.70 2.70 -15.46
CA LYS A 177 21.09 2.94 -16.79
C LYS A 177 21.00 4.43 -17.15
N LYS A 178 21.92 5.25 -16.65
CA LYS A 178 22.17 6.60 -17.16
C LYS A 178 23.61 6.75 -17.60
#